data_AF-A0A0M4GEM8-F1
#
_entry.id   AF-A0A0M4GEM8-F1
#
_cell.length_a   1.000
_cell.length_b   1.000
_cell.length_c   1.000
_cell.angle_alpha   90.00
_cell.angle_beta   90.00
_cell.angle_gamma   90.00
#
_symmetry.space_group_name_H-M   'P 1'
#
loop_
_entity.id
_entity.type
_entity.pdbx_description
1 polymer ?
#
loop_
_entity_poly.entity_id
_entity_poly.type
_entity_poly.pdbx_seq_one_letter_code
_entity_poly.pdbx_strand_id
1 'polypeptide(L)' 'MRGILYKFEEDHAVIKLDGTAKVFPRAIFPKQAVPGDVVEIEGDNVIILTNEPEKLAKEFELLIGKALKD' A
#
# COMPACT_ATOMS: atom_id res chain seq x y z
N MET A 1 8.15 2.71 0.48
CA MET A 1 7.72 3.54 -0.68
C MET A 1 6.27 3.22 -0.98
N ARG A 2 5.42 4.21 -1.27
CA ARG A 2 3.96 4.01 -1.38
C ARG A 2 3.48 4.27 -2.79
N GLY A 3 2.68 3.36 -3.35
CA GLY A 3 2.14 3.47 -4.70
C GLY A 3 0.81 2.78 -4.88
N ILE A 4 0.27 2.87 -6.10
CA ILE A 4 -0.98 2.22 -6.48
C ILE A 4 -0.67 1.04 -7.39
N LEU A 5 -1.15 -0.15 -7.04
CA LEU A 5 -1.09 -1.32 -7.89
C LEU A 5 -1.95 -1.08 -9.14
N TYR A 6 -1.31 -0.86 -10.29
CA TYR A 6 -2.00 -0.51 -11.53
C TYR A 6 -2.48 -1.76 -12.28
N LYS A 7 -1.64 -2.79 -12.40
CA LYS A 7 -1.98 -4.10 -12.98
C LYS A 7 -0.95 -5.16 -12.63
N PHE A 8 -1.33 -6.43 -12.81
CA PHE A 8 -0.38 -7.55 -12.89
C PHE A 8 -0.17 -7.96 -14.35
N GLU A 9 1.06 -8.27 -14.72
CA GLU A 9 1.45 -8.84 -16.02
C GLU A 9 2.35 -10.03 -15.78
N GLU A 10 1.86 -11.23 -16.13
CA GLU A 10 2.59 -12.50 -15.96
C GLU A 10 3.19 -12.62 -14.55
N ASP A 11 4.52 -12.48 -14.45
CA ASP A 11 5.34 -12.59 -13.24
C ASP A 11 5.64 -11.24 -12.55
N HIS A 12 5.05 -10.14 -13.00
CA HIS A 12 5.35 -8.79 -12.50
C HIS A 12 4.09 -7.99 -12.15
N ALA A 13 4.27 -6.99 -11.29
CA ALA A 13 3.28 -6.02 -10.87
C ALA A 13 3.72 -4.62 -11.29
N VAL A 14 2.83 -3.84 -11.88
CA VAL A 14 3.07 -2.44 -12.26
C VAL A 14 2.50 -1.55 -11.18
N ILE A 15 3.34 -0.76 -10.54
CA ILE A 15 2.98 0.18 -9.47
C ILE A 15 3.17 1.61 -9.97
N LYS A 16 2.14 2.44 -9.82
CA LYS A 16 2.24 3.87 -10.08
C LYS A 16 2.76 4.57 -8.83
N LEU A 17 3.92 5.20 -8.96
CA LEU A 17 4.66 5.95 -7.91
C LEU A 17 4.97 7.34 -8.47
N ASP A 18 4.49 8.41 -7.81
CA ASP A 18 4.76 9.80 -8.19
C ASP A 18 4.62 10.09 -9.70
N GLY A 19 3.53 9.58 -10.30
CA GLY A 19 3.24 9.76 -11.73
C GLY A 19 4.04 8.87 -12.69
N THR A 20 5.02 8.09 -12.19
CA THR A 20 5.80 7.14 -12.97
C THR A 20 5.36 5.70 -12.70
N ALA A 21 5.46 4.82 -13.69
CA ALA A 21 5.23 3.39 -13.51
C ALA A 21 6.54 2.68 -13.15
N LYS A 22 6.53 1.87 -12.10
CA LYS A 22 7.63 0.96 -11.74
C LYS A 22 7.14 -0.47 -11.73
N VAL A 23 8.05 -1.38 -12.08
CA VAL A 23 7.77 -2.81 -12.16
C VAL A 23 8.41 -3.50 -10.95
N PHE A 24 7.65 -4.37 -10.31
CA PHE A 24 8.09 -5.18 -9.18
C PHE A 24 7.77 -6.65 -9.45
N PRO A 25 8.50 -7.61 -8.86
CA PRO A 25 8.15 -9.03 -8.96
C PRO A 25 6.75 -9.26 -8.40
N ARG A 26 5.90 -10.02 -9.08
CA ARG A 26 4.57 -10.36 -8.54
C ARG A 26 4.67 -11.20 -7.27
N ALA A 27 5.73 -11.99 -7.13
CA ALA A 27 5.95 -12.89 -6.01
C ALA A 27 6.04 -12.19 -4.64
N ILE A 28 6.44 -10.92 -4.60
CA ILE A 28 6.49 -10.15 -3.34
C ILE A 28 5.11 -9.61 -2.92
N PHE A 29 4.11 -9.68 -3.80
CA PHE A 29 2.77 -9.20 -3.51
C PHE A 29 1.94 -10.29 -2.83
N PRO A 30 1.19 -9.94 -1.76
CA PRO A 30 0.21 -10.84 -1.18
C PRO A 30 -0.85 -11.26 -2.22
N LYS A 31 -1.30 -12.51 -2.14
CA LYS A 31 -2.22 -13.13 -3.13
C LYS A 31 -3.57 -12.40 -3.29
N GLN A 32 -3.98 -11.67 -2.26
CA GLN A 32 -5.24 -10.91 -2.24
C GLN A 32 -5.12 -9.52 -2.86
N ALA A 33 -3.91 -9.09 -3.27
CA ALA A 33 -3.72 -7.78 -3.89
C ALA A 33 -4.46 -7.71 -5.21
N VAL A 34 -5.13 -6.60 -5.47
CA VAL A 34 -5.89 -6.34 -6.69
C VAL A 34 -5.49 -5.00 -7.31
N PRO A 35 -5.56 -4.86 -8.65
CA PRO A 35 -5.42 -3.57 -9.30
C PRO A 35 -6.34 -2.52 -8.66
N GLY A 36 -5.78 -1.37 -8.30
CA GLY A 36 -6.43 -0.30 -7.53
C GLY A 36 -5.98 -0.23 -6.08
N ASP A 37 -5.36 -1.28 -5.54
CA ASP A 37 -4.86 -1.28 -4.17
C ASP A 37 -3.75 -0.25 -3.95
N VAL A 38 -3.80 0.40 -2.81
CA VAL A 38 -2.67 1.22 -2.35
C VAL A 38 -1.74 0.29 -1.59
N VAL A 39 -0.47 0.27 -1.99
CA VAL A 39 0.54 -0.60 -1.41
C VAL A 39 1.68 0.22 -0.84
N GLU A 40 2.22 -0.26 0.27
CA GLU A 40 3.51 0.17 0.81
C GLU A 40 4.53 -0.94 0.59
N ILE A 41 5.65 -0.56 -0.04
CA ILE A 41 6.73 -1.45 -0.41
C ILE A 41 7.96 -1.09 0.42
N GLU A 42 8.43 -2.03 1.23
CA GLU A 42 9.58 -1.90 2.10
C GLU A 42 10.59 -3.01 1.78
N GLY A 43 11.56 -2.69 0.91
CA GLY A 43 12.48 -3.69 0.37
C GLY A 43 11.72 -4.75 -0.43
N ASP A 44 11.79 -6.00 0.02
CA ASP A 44 11.11 -7.16 -0.58
C ASP A 44 9.73 -7.43 0.03
N ASN A 45 9.26 -6.61 0.98
CA ASN A 45 7.95 -6.75 1.59
C ASN A 45 6.94 -5.79 0.96
N VAL A 46 5.74 -6.29 0.65
CA VAL A 46 4.62 -5.47 0.20
C VAL A 46 3.45 -5.61 1.17
N ILE A 47 3.00 -4.48 1.68
CA ILE A 47 1.82 -4.36 2.54
C ILE A 47 0.71 -3.74 1.71
N ILE A 48 -0.41 -4.45 1.56
CA ILE A 48 -1.64 -3.86 1.03
C ILE A 48 -2.22 -2.97 2.13
N LEU A 49 -2.38 -1.68 1.82
CA LEU A 49 -3.01 -0.71 2.72
C LEU A 49 -4.54 -0.67 2.55
N THR A 50 -5.10 -1.50 1.67
CA THR A 50 -6.53 -1.57 1.39
C THR A 50 -7.25 -2.54 2.34
N ASN A 51 -7.75 -1.99 3.46
CA ASN A 51 -9.19 -1.99 3.72
C ASN A 51 -9.56 -0.89 4.75
N GLU A 52 -10.45 0.01 4.29
CA GLU A 52 -11.32 0.93 5.06
C GLU A 52 -10.78 2.36 5.31
N PRO A 53 -11.35 3.41 4.68
CA PRO A 53 -11.30 4.78 5.21
C PRO A 53 -11.65 4.90 6.71
N GLU A 54 -12.33 3.90 7.30
CA GLU A 54 -12.71 3.87 8.72
C GLU A 54 -11.62 3.35 9.68
N LYS A 55 -10.70 2.47 9.24
CA LYS A 55 -9.61 1.98 10.11
C LYS A 55 -8.45 2.96 10.20
N LEU A 56 -8.14 3.62 9.08
CA LEU A 56 -7.14 4.68 9.07
C LEU A 56 -7.58 5.87 9.96
N ALA A 57 -8.89 6.17 10.03
CA ALA A 57 -9.42 7.17 10.95
C ALA A 57 -9.21 6.76 12.43
N LYS A 58 -9.50 5.50 12.78
CA LYS A 58 -9.32 5.00 14.15
C LYS A 58 -7.86 4.96 14.61
N GLU A 59 -6.93 4.58 13.73
CA GLU A 59 -5.50 4.58 14.10
C GLU A 59 -4.91 6.01 14.16
N PHE A 60 -5.37 6.93 13.31
CA PHE A 60 -5.01 8.36 13.41
C PHE A 60 -5.58 9.05 14.66
N GLU A 61 -6.82 8.76 15.07
CA GLU A 61 -7.38 9.27 16.34
C GLU A 61 -6.60 8.75 17.56
N LEU A 62 -6.14 7.50 17.53
CA LEU A 62 -5.31 6.94 18.60
C LEU A 62 -3.93 7.61 18.67
N LEU A 63 -3.36 7.98 17.52
CA LEU A 63 -2.07 8.67 17.41
C LEU A 63 -2.15 10.16 17.80
N ILE A 64 -3.19 10.88 17.40
CA ILE A 64 -3.37 12.32 17.73
C ILE A 64 -3.88 12.50 19.17
N GLY A 65 -4.74 11.61 19.66
CA GLY A 65 -5.22 11.65 21.06
C GLY A 65 -4.09 11.47 22.09
N LYS A 66 -2.98 10.84 21.69
CA LYS A 66 -1.78 10.67 22.53
C LYS A 66 -0.81 11.85 22.45
N ALA A 67 -0.94 12.75 21.47
CA ALA A 67 -0.09 13.92 21.29
C ALA A 67 -0.66 15.23 21.90
N LEU A 68 -1.91 15.21 22.37
CA LEU A 68 -2.59 16.37 22.99
C LEU A 68 -2.85 16.20 24.50
N LYS A 69 -2.20 15.21 25.15
CA LYS A 69 -2.40 14.93 26.58
C LYS A 69 -1.14 15.00 27.44
N ASP A 70 -0.11 15.67 26.95
CA ASP A 70 1.01 16.18 27.76
C ASP A 70 1.40 17.59 27.27
#